data_AF-A0A1X0Y588-F1
#
_entry.id   AF-A0A1X0Y588-F1
#
_cell.length_a   1.000
_cell.length_b   1.000
_cell.length_c   1.000
_cell.angle_alpha   90.00
_cell.angle_beta   90.00
_cell.angle_gamma   90.00
#
_symmetry.space_group_name_H-M   'P 1'
#
loop_
_entity.id
_entity.type
_entity.pdbx_description
1 polymer ?
#
loop_
_entity_poly.entity_id
_entity_poly.type
_entity_poly.pdbx_seq_one_letter_code
_entity_poly.pdbx_strand_id
1 'polypeptide(L)'
;MAVAALLASAPLTASIAHADTVTGPPPAHGYPLQPPPGPVVDPDPLVAVQDFQRHIADLHDNWETLSPGERNQRLKALQQEAPMVEAETRNLPPGQQLQVEGMLLSAMFQLTDLLRRMQ
;
A
#
# COMPACT_ATOMS: atom_id res chain seq x y z
N MET A 1 -38.20 -7.99 -14.38
CA MET A 1 -38.64 -6.60 -14.16
C MET A 1 -39.74 -6.63 -13.11
N ALA A 2 -39.45 -6.22 -11.87
CA ALA A 2 -40.44 -6.07 -10.81
C ALA A 2 -40.34 -4.64 -10.29
N VAL A 3 -41.45 -3.92 -10.35
CA VAL A 3 -41.60 -2.52 -9.94
C VAL A 3 -42.70 -2.42 -8.90
N ALA A 4 -42.50 -1.46 -7.98
CA ALA A 4 -43.51 -0.78 -7.16
C ALA A 4 -44.07 -1.59 -5.98
N ALA A 5 -44.40 -1.05 -4.80
CA ALA A 5 -44.41 0.28 -4.17
C ALA A 5 -44.48 -0.03 -2.63
N LEU A 6 -44.56 0.86 -1.64
CA LEU A 6 -45.24 2.13 -1.51
C LEU A 6 -44.88 2.72 -0.12
N LEU A 7 -44.79 4.04 -0.06
CA LEU A 7 -44.55 4.87 1.11
C LEU A 7 -45.72 4.81 2.10
N ALA A 8 -45.43 4.84 3.40
CA ALA A 8 -46.42 5.15 4.43
C ALA A 8 -45.86 6.25 5.36
N SER A 9 -46.46 7.42 5.27
CA SER A 9 -46.20 8.58 6.12
C SER A 9 -47.54 9.06 6.68
N ALA A 10 -47.65 9.22 7.99
CA ALA A 10 -48.57 10.18 8.60
C ALA A 10 -48.14 10.54 10.04
N PRO A 11 -48.45 11.77 10.50
CA PRO A 11 -47.72 12.48 11.55
C PRO A 11 -48.53 12.56 12.86
N LEU A 12 -47.92 13.03 13.96
CA LEU A 12 -48.65 13.78 14.96
C LEU A 12 -47.74 14.68 15.82
N THR A 13 -48.04 15.96 15.68
CA THR A 13 -47.53 17.13 16.38
C THR A 13 -47.92 17.11 17.86
N ALA A 14 -46.98 17.50 18.73
CA ALA A 14 -47.30 18.21 19.96
C ALA A 14 -46.18 19.24 20.23
N SER A 15 -46.47 20.51 19.92
CA SER A 15 -45.76 21.68 20.44
C SER A 15 -45.93 21.77 21.96
N ILE A 16 -44.96 22.36 22.67
CA ILE A 16 -45.11 23.61 23.45
C ILE A 16 -43.78 23.96 24.15
N ALA A 17 -43.42 25.25 24.06
CA ALA A 17 -42.71 26.11 25.02
C ALA A 17 -41.18 26.07 25.22
N HIS A 18 -40.58 27.18 24.76
CA HIS A 18 -39.67 28.09 25.50
C HIS A 18 -38.32 27.52 25.97
N ALA A 19 -37.24 27.90 25.29
CA ALA A 19 -36.45 29.11 25.53
C ALA A 19 -35.29 28.78 26.48
N ASP A 20 -34.07 28.80 25.97
CA ASP A 20 -33.00 29.57 26.61
C ASP A 20 -31.82 29.68 25.64
N THR A 21 -31.50 30.93 25.32
CA THR A 21 -30.29 31.29 24.61
C THR A 21 -29.14 31.15 25.60
N VAL A 22 -28.51 29.99 25.64
CA VAL A 22 -27.15 29.86 26.20
C VAL A 22 -26.20 29.65 25.04
N THR A 23 -25.54 30.75 24.68
CA THR A 23 -24.31 30.77 23.92
C THR A 23 -23.24 30.04 24.72
N GLY A 24 -23.15 28.71 24.54
CA GLY A 24 -22.02 27.91 25.00
C GLY A 24 -20.92 27.91 23.94
N PRO A 25 -19.65 28.23 24.26
CA PRO A 25 -18.56 28.10 23.30
C PRO A 25 -18.46 26.65 22.78
N PRO A 26 -18.04 26.44 21.52
CA PRO A 26 -17.88 25.09 20.98
C PRO A 26 -16.90 24.30 21.85
N PRO A 27 -17.10 22.98 22.04
CA PRO A 27 -16.14 22.15 22.73
C PRO A 27 -14.82 22.24 21.95
N ALA A 28 -13.82 22.87 22.58
CA ALA A 28 -12.45 22.83 22.10
C ALA A 28 -12.04 21.36 22.11
N HIS A 29 -11.96 20.77 20.91
CA HIS A 29 -11.41 19.46 20.72
C HIS A 29 -9.93 19.58 21.09
N GLY A 30 -9.61 19.27 22.35
CA GLY A 30 -8.25 19.08 22.79
C GLY A 30 -7.70 17.91 22.00
N TYR A 31 -6.91 18.19 20.97
CA TYR A 31 -6.08 17.18 20.35
C TYR A 31 -5.16 16.65 21.44
N PRO A 32 -5.27 15.36 21.87
CA PRO A 32 -4.17 14.78 22.61
C PRO A 32 -2.96 14.87 21.69
N LEU A 33 -1.90 15.53 22.15
CA LEU A 33 -0.61 15.51 21.50
C LEU A 33 -0.15 14.04 21.50
N GLN A 34 -0.46 13.32 20.42
CA GLN A 34 0.13 12.02 20.18
C GLN A 34 1.64 12.25 20.13
N PRO A 35 2.44 11.58 20.98
CA PRO A 35 3.89 11.69 20.87
C PRO A 35 4.28 11.34 19.43
N PRO A 36 5.26 12.06 18.84
CA PRO A 36 5.72 11.71 17.51
C PRO A 36 6.06 10.21 17.54
N PRO A 37 5.57 9.42 16.57
CA PRO A 37 5.94 8.01 16.48
C PRO A 37 7.46 7.97 16.58
N GLY A 38 7.95 7.19 17.56
CA GLY A 38 9.39 6.96 17.74
C GLY A 38 10.00 6.49 16.41
N PRO A 39 11.33 6.57 16.25
CA PRO A 39 11.96 6.30 14.97
C PRO A 39 11.49 4.94 14.45
N VAL A 40 10.61 4.97 13.46
CA VAL A 40 10.35 3.84 12.60
C VAL A 40 11.72 3.64 11.95
N VAL A 41 12.44 2.61 12.37
CA VAL A 41 13.60 2.14 11.63
C VAL A 41 13.01 1.60 10.35
N ASP A 42 12.79 2.51 9.41
CA ASP A 42 12.42 2.18 8.05
C ASP A 42 13.59 1.38 7.50
N PRO A 43 13.37 0.15 7.02
CA PRO A 43 14.45 -0.64 6.43
C PRO A 43 15.08 0.18 5.31
N ASP A 44 16.40 0.22 5.27
CA ASP A 44 17.11 1.08 4.33
C ASP A 44 16.63 0.76 2.90
N PRO A 45 16.04 1.71 2.16
CA PRO A 45 15.45 1.47 0.83
C PRO A 45 16.45 0.90 -0.17
N LEU A 46 17.74 1.16 0.01
CA LEU A 46 18.80 0.53 -0.78
C LEU A 46 18.91 -0.98 -0.50
N VAL A 47 18.67 -1.41 0.74
CA VAL A 47 18.65 -2.82 1.13
C VAL A 47 17.45 -3.52 0.50
N ALA A 48 16.27 -2.89 0.52
CA ALA A 48 15.07 -3.44 -0.12
C ALA A 48 15.27 -3.73 -1.62
N VAL A 49 15.88 -2.79 -2.36
CA VAL A 49 16.18 -3.00 -3.80
C VAL A 49 17.24 -4.07 -4.03
N GLN A 50 18.22 -4.19 -3.14
CA GLN A 50 19.23 -5.26 -3.22
C GLN A 50 18.64 -6.64 -2.90
N ASP A 51 17.76 -6.73 -1.90
CA ASP A 51 17.04 -7.96 -1.56
C ASP A 51 16.17 -8.42 -2.73
N PHE A 52 15.42 -7.49 -3.32
CA PHE A 52 14.59 -7.76 -4.49
C PHE A 52 15.42 -8.27 -5.68
N GLN A 53 16.54 -7.61 -5.99
CA GLN A 53 17.47 -8.09 -7.03
C GLN A 53 18.01 -9.48 -6.72
N ARG A 54 18.37 -9.75 -5.46
CA ARG A 54 18.87 -11.06 -5.06
C ARG A 54 17.81 -12.15 -5.23
N HIS A 55 16.56 -11.89 -4.84
CA HIS A 55 15.47 -12.84 -5.02
C HIS A 55 15.23 -13.17 -6.51
N ILE A 56 15.35 -12.17 -7.39
CA ILE A 56 15.26 -12.37 -8.84
C ILE A 56 16.44 -13.20 -9.34
N ALA A 57 17.67 -12.86 -8.94
CA ALA A 57 18.88 -13.59 -9.32
C ALA A 57 18.84 -15.05 -8.84
N ASP A 58 18.50 -15.28 -7.58
CA ASP A 58 18.36 -16.63 -7.01
C ASP A 58 17.30 -17.46 -7.76
N LEU A 59 16.17 -16.85 -8.12
CA LEU A 59 15.13 -17.52 -8.91
C LEU A 59 15.63 -17.85 -10.32
N HIS A 60 16.38 -16.94 -10.95
CA HIS A 60 16.95 -17.12 -12.28
C HIS A 60 18.02 -18.21 -12.31
N ASP A 61 18.98 -18.15 -11.39
CA ASP A 61 20.09 -19.10 -11.28
C ASP A 61 19.60 -20.53 -10.99
N ASN A 62 18.57 -20.64 -10.13
CA ASN A 62 18.01 -21.93 -9.75
C ASN A 62 16.84 -22.36 -10.65
N TRP A 63 16.51 -21.61 -11.69
CA TRP A 63 15.28 -21.79 -12.47
C TRP A 63 15.07 -23.24 -12.89
N GLU A 64 16.06 -23.86 -13.54
CA GLU A 64 15.97 -25.24 -14.03
C GLU A 64 15.87 -26.30 -12.92
N THR A 65 16.34 -25.99 -11.73
CA THR A 65 16.34 -26.91 -10.58
C THR A 65 15.02 -26.90 -9.81
N LEU A 66 14.27 -25.79 -9.90
CA LEU A 66 12.99 -25.60 -9.21
C LEU A 66 11.85 -26.31 -9.92
N SER A 67 10.93 -26.89 -9.14
CA SER A 67 9.70 -27.43 -9.69
C SER A 67 8.78 -26.31 -10.24
N PRO A 68 7.85 -26.62 -11.16
CA PRO A 68 6.94 -25.61 -11.72
C PRO A 68 6.11 -24.87 -10.66
N GLY A 69 5.70 -25.58 -9.59
CA GLY A 69 4.96 -24.99 -8.48
C GLY A 69 5.79 -23.98 -7.69
N GLU A 70 7.05 -24.31 -7.39
CA GLU A 70 7.97 -23.41 -6.69
C GLU A 70 8.32 -22.17 -7.52
N ARG A 71 8.56 -22.35 -8.83
CA ARG A 71 8.78 -21.22 -9.76
C ARG A 71 7.62 -20.25 -9.70
N ASN A 72 6.39 -20.74 -9.82
CA ASN A 72 5.20 -19.89 -9.81
C ASN A 72 4.98 -19.20 -8.45
N GLN A 73 5.23 -19.91 -7.35
CA GLN A 73 5.14 -19.32 -6.00
C GLN A 73 6.14 -18.18 -5.80
N ARG A 74 7.42 -18.41 -6.13
CA ARG A 74 8.48 -17.40 -5.99
C ARG A 74 8.26 -16.21 -6.92
N LEU A 75 7.85 -16.47 -8.16
CA LEU A 75 7.53 -15.43 -9.12
C LEU A 75 6.34 -14.56 -8.69
N LYS A 76 5.34 -15.17 -8.04
CA LYS A 76 4.21 -14.42 -7.48
C LYS A 76 4.62 -13.55 -6.30
N ALA A 77 5.53 -14.05 -5.44
CA ALA A 77 6.08 -13.25 -4.34
C ALA A 77 6.85 -12.03 -4.87
N LEU A 78 7.72 -12.21 -5.88
CA LEU A 78 8.44 -11.13 -6.53
C LEU A 78 7.50 -10.07 -7.15
N GLN A 79 6.42 -10.51 -7.80
CA GLN A 79 5.41 -9.58 -8.35
C GLN A 79 4.70 -8.75 -7.26
N GLN A 80 4.56 -9.30 -6.06
CA GLN A 80 3.96 -8.58 -4.93
C GLN A 80 4.94 -7.65 -4.23
N GLU A 81 6.23 -7.98 -4.25
CA GLU A 81 7.31 -7.20 -3.65
C GLU A 81 7.65 -5.94 -4.48
N ALA A 82 7.60 -6.05 -5.82
CA ALA A 82 7.92 -4.97 -6.75
C ALA A 82 7.29 -3.59 -6.43
N PRO A 83 5.97 -3.46 -6.18
CA PRO A 83 5.36 -2.17 -5.89
C PRO A 83 5.76 -1.57 -4.53
N MET A 84 6.13 -2.39 -3.54
CA MET A 84 6.69 -1.88 -2.28
C MET A 84 8.05 -1.26 -2.56
N VAL A 85 8.96 -2.03 -3.18
CA VAL A 85 10.32 -1.61 -3.49
C VAL A 85 10.37 -0.34 -4.38
N GLU A 86 9.41 -0.21 -5.30
CA GLU A 86 9.23 1.01 -6.10
C GLU A 86 8.82 2.23 -5.25
N ALA A 87 7.93 2.04 -4.28
CA ALA A 87 7.53 3.09 -3.35
C ALA A 87 8.69 3.51 -2.44
N GLU A 88 9.46 2.54 -1.89
CA GLU A 88 10.67 2.82 -1.12
C GLU A 88 11.69 3.62 -1.95
N THR A 89 11.89 3.25 -3.22
CA THR A 89 12.82 3.95 -4.12
C THR A 89 12.41 5.40 -4.36
N ARG A 90 11.10 5.67 -4.49
CA ARG A 90 10.58 7.04 -4.70
C ARG A 90 10.68 7.94 -3.47
N ASN A 91 10.80 7.37 -2.27
CA ASN A 91 10.96 8.11 -1.03
C ASN A 91 12.43 8.47 -0.73
N LEU A 92 13.36 8.04 -1.57
CA LEU A 92 14.78 8.32 -1.42
C LEU A 92 15.14 9.80 -1.69
N PRO A 93 16.22 10.30 -1.06
CA PRO A 93 16.83 11.55 -1.47
C PRO A 93 17.28 11.50 -2.95
N PRO A 94 17.19 12.61 -3.71
CA PRO A 94 17.45 12.62 -5.16
C PRO A 94 18.81 12.04 -5.58
N GLY A 95 19.85 12.22 -4.76
CA GLY A 95 21.18 11.68 -5.02
C GLY A 95 21.26 10.16 -4.96
N GLN A 96 20.46 9.51 -4.10
CA GLN A 96 20.39 8.06 -3.98
C GLN A 96 19.35 7.46 -4.92
N GLN A 97 18.25 8.18 -5.14
CA GLN A 97 17.14 7.74 -5.98
C GLN A 97 17.63 7.34 -7.38
N LEU A 98 18.44 8.16 -8.06
CA LEU A 98 18.92 7.84 -9.42
C LEU A 98 19.72 6.54 -9.49
N GLN A 99 20.56 6.28 -8.49
CA GLN A 99 21.34 5.05 -8.42
C GLN A 99 20.44 3.83 -8.20
N VAL A 100 19.51 3.96 -7.27
CA VAL A 100 18.58 2.89 -6.89
C VAL A 100 17.54 2.61 -7.98
N GLU A 101 17.09 3.65 -8.68
CA GLU A 101 16.15 3.54 -9.80
C GLU A 101 16.76 2.78 -10.98
N GLY A 102 18.04 3.01 -11.30
CA GLY A 102 18.73 2.22 -12.34
C GLY A 102 18.84 0.73 -11.98
N MET A 103 19.10 0.43 -10.71
CA MET A 103 19.10 -0.94 -10.19
C MET A 103 17.71 -1.57 -10.23
N LEU A 104 16.68 -0.84 -9.78
CA LEU A 104 15.30 -1.30 -9.80
C LEU A 104 14.80 -1.55 -11.23
N LEU A 105 15.09 -0.67 -12.18
CA LEU A 105 14.75 -0.87 -13.59
C LEU A 105 15.40 -2.14 -14.14
N SER A 106 16.67 -2.37 -13.82
CA SER A 106 17.39 -3.59 -14.22
C SER A 106 16.75 -4.85 -13.62
N ALA A 107 16.33 -4.80 -12.35
CA ALA A 107 15.61 -5.87 -11.67
C ALA A 107 14.25 -6.15 -12.34
N MET A 108 13.48 -5.12 -12.67
CA MET A 108 12.18 -5.24 -13.33
C MET A 108 12.29 -5.86 -14.74
N PHE A 109 13.36 -5.56 -15.48
CA PHE A 109 13.64 -6.22 -16.75
C PHE A 109 13.91 -7.72 -16.56
N GLN A 110 14.70 -8.10 -15.56
CA GLN A 110 14.97 -9.51 -15.25
C GLN A 110 13.70 -10.25 -14.80
N LEU A 111 12.87 -9.63 -13.96
CA LEU A 111 11.58 -10.19 -13.56
C LEU A 111 10.66 -10.40 -14.78
N THR A 112 10.65 -9.45 -15.72
CA THR A 112 9.86 -9.57 -16.96
C THR A 112 10.36 -10.70 -17.86
N ASP A 113 11.68 -10.91 -17.95
CA ASP A 113 12.24 -12.08 -18.66
C ASP A 113 11.77 -13.39 -18.04
N LEU A 114 11.80 -13.50 -16.71
CA LEU A 114 11.30 -14.68 -15.98
C LEU A 114 9.80 -14.91 -16.20
N LEU A 115 8.99 -13.84 -16.22
CA LEU A 115 7.57 -13.93 -16.53
C LEU A 115 7.33 -14.46 -17.95
N ARG A 116 8.16 -14.08 -18.92
CA ARG A 116 8.07 -14.57 -20.29
C ARG A 116 8.40 -16.06 -20.38
N ARG A 117 9.34 -16.57 -19.59
CA ARG A 117 9.72 -18.00 -19.58
C ARG A 117 8.61 -18.93 -19.07
N MET A 118 7.59 -18.40 -18.40
CA MET A 118 6.43 -19.17 -17.91
C MET A 118 5.30 -19.28 -18.95
N GLN A 119 5.33 -18.49 -20.02
CA GLN A 119 4.35 -18.53 -21.11
C GLN A 119 4.72 -19.61 -22.13
#